data_AF-A0A1H7SP68-F1
#
_entry.id   AF-A0A1H7SP68-F1
#
_cell.length_a   1.000
_cell.length_b   1.000
_cell.length_c   1.000
_cell.angle_alpha   90.00
_cell.angle_beta   90.00
_cell.angle_gamma   90.00
#
_symmetry.space_group_name_H-M   'P 1'
#
loop_
_entity.id
_entity.type
_entity.pdbx_description
1 polymer ?
#
loop_
_entity_poly.entity_id
_entity_poly.type
_entity_poly.pdbx_seq_one_letter_code
_entity_poly.pdbx_strand_id
1 'polypeptide(L)'
;MLQLFIQPFYYIAVILIALVYHRQLLQERKLFHVRLQSSITQTIRAILGGIVIGAMVSIVSLFLGAHLTLGSLICIWAATLFLALFRIRYLCFAYAAGLLGVLQFGLNMASGWQPAGWLGTVTEALRALDMPALLVLAAVLHIGEALMVRMQGVSMASPLLFEGKRGKLVGGYQLQHFWPIPLLILVPVTGGAELPWTALISGGNGYMLVALPIMLGFGEVTQSMLPGKKVQISAKRLLLYGTGLLVLSLLAAWWSPLMVVAALAAFIGHEFLVWYSGFEEQNRSPLFVHPEHGLKVLGVIPDSPAEELGIEAGETLYKVNGVLVHSPEQLHRALRMNPAFCKLEVRNHQGESKFIQRAIYEGEHHQLGVLMAPDNHEAWALRLRPLTLFHIVSLKLFARRRKDQLDVEAPLALPPAPAGEQRSVEM
;
A
#
# COMPACT_ATOMS: atom_id res chain seq x y z
N MET A 1 -15.62 19.53 16.71
CA MET A 1 -14.19 19.24 16.96
C MET A 1 -13.96 18.40 18.21
N LEU A 2 -14.42 18.80 19.41
CA LEU A 2 -14.24 18.01 20.66
C LEU A 2 -14.78 16.57 20.58
N GLN A 3 -15.90 16.34 19.88
CA GLN A 3 -16.47 15.00 19.70
C GLN A 3 -15.52 14.03 18.97
N LEU A 4 -14.66 14.50 18.07
CA LEU A 4 -13.70 13.65 17.35
C LEU A 4 -12.66 13.05 18.33
N PHE A 5 -12.23 13.83 19.33
CA PHE A 5 -11.31 13.37 20.37
C PHE A 5 -11.95 12.40 21.37
N ILE A 6 -13.27 12.24 21.34
CA ILE A 6 -13.99 11.29 22.18
C ILE A 6 -14.27 9.98 21.41
N GLN A 7 -14.20 10.00 20.06
CA GLN A 7 -14.48 8.83 19.23
C GLN A 7 -13.34 7.79 19.33
N PRO A 8 -13.57 6.61 19.94
CA PRO A 8 -12.53 5.59 20.13
C PRO A 8 -11.99 5.06 18.79
N PHE A 9 -12.82 5.04 17.76
CA PHE A 9 -12.47 4.54 16.43
C PHE A 9 -11.36 5.33 15.73
N TYR A 10 -11.28 6.64 15.95
CA TYR A 10 -10.19 7.44 15.37
C TYR A 10 -8.83 7.05 15.97
N TYR A 11 -8.78 6.86 17.28
CA TYR A 11 -7.56 6.39 17.96
C TYR A 11 -7.15 4.99 17.52
N ILE A 12 -8.12 4.09 17.33
CA ILE A 12 -7.86 2.75 16.79
C ILE A 12 -7.23 2.85 15.40
N ALA A 13 -7.76 3.71 14.52
CA ALA A 13 -7.19 3.93 13.18
C ALA A 13 -5.76 4.49 13.26
N VAL A 14 -5.51 5.47 14.13
CA VAL A 14 -4.17 6.04 14.34
C VAL A 14 -3.17 4.99 14.86
N ILE A 15 -3.56 4.19 15.86
CA ILE A 15 -2.73 3.11 16.40
C ILE A 15 -2.43 2.07 15.33
N LEU A 16 -3.45 1.66 14.55
CA LEU A 16 -3.28 0.70 13.48
C LEU A 16 -2.27 1.19 12.43
N ILE A 17 -2.31 2.46 12.06
CA ILE A 17 -1.37 3.07 11.11
C ILE A 17 0.04 3.14 11.70
N ALA A 18 0.17 3.51 12.97
CA ALA A 18 1.46 3.50 13.66
C ALA A 18 2.09 2.09 13.68
N LEU A 19 1.27 1.04 13.89
CA LEU A 19 1.72 -0.35 13.84
C LEU A 19 2.13 -0.78 12.42
N VAL A 20 1.42 -0.35 11.38
CA VAL A 20 1.80 -0.60 9.98
C VAL A 20 3.17 -0.02 9.68
N TYR A 21 3.41 1.26 10.00
CA TYR A 21 4.70 1.90 9.74
C TYR A 21 5.82 1.38 10.64
N HIS A 22 5.51 0.97 11.87
CA HIS A 22 6.47 0.29 12.72
C HIS A 22 6.87 -1.07 12.13
N ARG A 23 5.91 -1.85 11.64
CA ARG A 23 6.17 -3.13 10.97
C ARG A 23 7.04 -2.93 9.72
N GLN A 24 6.80 -1.87 8.94
CA GLN A 24 7.62 -1.51 7.78
C GLN A 24 9.08 -1.22 8.18
N LEU A 25 9.30 -0.45 9.25
CA LEU A 25 10.63 -0.22 9.82
C LEU A 25 11.32 -1.54 10.21
N LEU A 26 10.59 -2.48 10.83
CA LEU A 26 11.14 -3.80 11.16
C LEU A 26 11.49 -4.61 9.90
N GLN A 27 10.73 -4.46 8.81
CA GLN A 27 11.06 -5.08 7.52
C GLN A 27 12.36 -4.49 6.93
N GLU A 28 12.53 -3.17 6.96
CA GLU A 28 13.75 -2.50 6.48
C GLU A 28 14.98 -2.98 7.24
N ARG A 29 14.91 -3.01 8.57
CA ARG A 29 16.00 -3.51 9.41
C ARG A 29 16.32 -4.98 9.16
N LYS A 30 15.30 -5.81 8.92
CA LYS A 30 15.49 -7.24 8.66
C LYS A 30 16.07 -7.54 7.27
N LEU A 31 15.70 -6.75 6.26
CA LEU A 31 16.18 -6.95 4.89
C LEU A 31 17.54 -6.30 4.64
N PHE A 32 17.75 -5.10 5.17
CA PHE A 32 18.86 -4.23 4.77
C PHE A 32 19.73 -3.80 5.93
N HIS A 33 19.38 -4.16 7.18
CA HIS A 33 20.12 -3.76 8.39
C HIS A 33 20.20 -2.24 8.59
N VAL A 34 19.37 -1.48 7.89
CA VAL A 34 19.32 -0.02 7.93
C VAL A 34 17.90 0.47 8.17
N ARG A 35 17.79 1.72 8.60
CA ARG A 35 16.54 2.45 8.69
C ARG A 35 16.52 3.46 7.55
N LEU A 36 15.65 3.27 6.57
CA LEU A 36 15.47 4.23 5.48
C LEU A 36 14.38 5.23 5.84
N GLN A 37 13.38 4.79 6.60
CA GLN A 37 12.24 5.63 6.95
C GLN A 37 11.98 5.66 8.46
N SER A 38 11.46 6.79 8.92
CA SER A 38 11.08 6.99 10.30
C SER A 38 9.60 6.68 10.50
N SER A 39 9.28 5.61 11.23
CA SER A 39 7.88 5.22 11.48
C SER A 39 7.07 6.34 12.13
N ILE A 40 7.66 7.12 13.04
CA ILE A 40 7.01 8.27 13.69
C ILE A 40 6.70 9.36 12.68
N THR A 41 7.67 9.74 11.86
CA THR A 41 7.53 10.79 10.85
C THR A 41 6.50 10.39 9.79
N GLN A 42 6.46 9.12 9.38
CA GLN A 42 5.44 8.58 8.50
C GLN A 42 4.05 8.65 9.13
N THR A 43 3.93 8.27 10.40
CA THR A 43 2.66 8.34 11.15
C THR A 43 2.16 9.79 11.23
N ILE A 44 3.03 10.75 11.55
CA ILE A 44 2.67 12.18 11.60
C ILE A 44 2.22 12.67 10.23
N ARG A 45 2.98 12.38 9.16
CA ARG A 45 2.62 12.75 7.78
C ARG A 45 1.28 12.14 7.35
N ALA A 46 1.01 10.89 7.74
CA ALA A 46 -0.27 10.22 7.49
C ALA A 46 -1.43 10.91 8.22
N ILE A 47 -1.27 11.27 9.50
CA ILE A 47 -2.29 12.00 10.26
C ILE A 47 -2.54 13.38 9.65
N LEU A 48 -1.49 14.15 9.34
CA LEU A 48 -1.62 15.48 8.73
C LEU A 48 -2.30 15.39 7.36
N GLY A 49 -1.90 14.42 6.53
CA GLY A 49 -2.53 14.14 5.25
C GLY A 49 -4.01 13.76 5.40
N GLY A 50 -4.33 12.92 6.38
CA GLY A 50 -5.69 12.52 6.70
C GLY A 50 -6.56 13.67 7.16
N ILE A 51 -6.02 14.61 7.95
CA ILE A 51 -6.72 15.84 8.36
C ILE A 51 -7.01 16.74 7.15
N VAL A 52 -6.03 16.93 6.25
CA VAL A 52 -6.21 17.76 5.04
C VAL A 52 -7.30 17.19 4.14
N ILE A 53 -7.22 15.90 3.81
CA ILE A 53 -8.26 15.25 3.00
C ILE A 53 -9.58 15.20 3.76
N GLY A 54 -9.57 14.92 5.06
CA GLY A 54 -10.77 14.93 5.89
C GLY A 54 -11.48 16.27 5.85
N ALA A 55 -10.75 17.38 5.98
CA ALA A 55 -11.32 18.72 5.85
C ALA A 55 -11.91 18.95 4.44
N MET A 56 -11.17 18.62 3.38
CA MET A 56 -11.64 18.79 1.99
C MET A 56 -12.92 17.98 1.72
N VAL A 57 -12.93 16.70 2.08
CA VAL A 57 -14.08 15.81 1.87
C VAL A 57 -15.24 16.19 2.78
N SER A 58 -14.99 16.69 3.99
CA SER A 58 -16.04 17.21 4.87
C SER A 58 -16.74 18.43 4.26
N ILE A 59 -15.99 19.35 3.65
CA ILE A 59 -16.59 20.50 2.96
C ILE A 59 -17.51 20.02 1.83
N VAL A 60 -17.07 19.06 1.03
CA VAL A 60 -17.89 18.46 -0.03
C VAL A 60 -19.13 17.75 0.56
N SER A 61 -18.99 17.06 1.69
CA SER A 61 -20.09 16.33 2.34
C SER A 61 -21.19 17.26 2.88
N LEU A 62 -20.87 18.52 3.23
CA LEU A 62 -21.87 19.52 3.65
C LEU A 62 -22.93 19.79 2.57
N PHE A 63 -22.54 19.67 1.30
CA PHE A 63 -23.44 19.87 0.16
C PHE A 63 -24.14 18.58 -0.26
N LEU A 64 -23.63 17.41 0.15
CA LEU A 64 -24.20 16.12 -0.21
C LEU A 64 -25.53 15.85 0.49
N GLY A 65 -25.75 16.41 1.69
CA GLY A 65 -27.02 16.23 2.41
C GLY A 65 -27.32 14.80 2.83
N ALA A 66 -26.28 14.00 3.09
CA ALA A 66 -26.38 12.57 3.40
C ALA A 66 -27.29 12.30 4.62
N HIS A 67 -28.20 11.35 4.48
CA HIS A 67 -29.07 10.89 5.58
C HIS A 67 -28.46 9.68 6.28
N LEU A 68 -27.45 9.91 7.12
CA LEU A 68 -26.78 8.83 7.85
C LEU A 68 -27.34 8.68 9.26
N THR A 69 -28.15 7.65 9.48
CA THR A 69 -28.65 7.31 10.82
C THR A 69 -27.58 6.60 11.64
N LEU A 70 -27.78 6.49 12.97
CA LEU A 70 -26.91 5.65 13.81
C LEU A 70 -26.84 4.20 13.31
N GLY A 71 -27.96 3.65 12.82
CA GLY A 71 -28.00 2.32 12.20
C GLY A 71 -27.10 2.23 10.97
N SER A 72 -27.12 3.25 10.11
CA SER A 72 -26.24 3.34 8.94
C SER A 72 -24.76 3.35 9.34
N LEU A 73 -24.39 4.11 10.37
CA LEU A 73 -23.02 4.16 10.88
C LEU A 73 -22.58 2.79 11.42
N ILE A 74 -23.44 2.11 12.18
CA ILE A 74 -23.16 0.75 12.69
C ILE A 74 -22.96 -0.23 11.54
N CYS A 75 -23.79 -0.19 10.50
CA CYS A 75 -23.65 -1.06 9.32
C CYS A 75 -22.31 -0.82 8.60
N ILE A 76 -21.90 0.44 8.42
CA ILE A 76 -20.62 0.80 7.80
C ILE A 76 -19.46 0.23 8.63
N TRP A 77 -19.42 0.49 9.93
CA TRP A 77 -18.36 0.00 10.81
C TRP A 77 -18.31 -1.53 10.87
N ALA A 78 -19.47 -2.19 10.96
CA ALA A 78 -19.56 -3.65 10.96
C ALA A 78 -19.04 -4.24 9.64
N ALA A 79 -19.44 -3.69 8.49
CA ALA A 79 -18.98 -4.12 7.19
C ALA A 79 -17.46 -3.91 7.01
N THR A 80 -16.95 -2.73 7.37
CA THR A 80 -15.53 -2.39 7.32
C THR A 80 -14.68 -3.32 8.18
N LEU A 81 -15.10 -3.58 9.43
CA LEU A 81 -14.37 -4.45 10.35
C LEU A 81 -14.40 -5.91 9.88
N PHE A 82 -15.56 -6.40 9.44
CA PHE A 82 -15.71 -7.74 8.86
C PHE A 82 -14.77 -7.95 7.68
N LEU A 83 -14.76 -7.00 6.74
CA LEU A 83 -13.90 -7.04 5.56
C LEU A 83 -12.39 -7.03 5.92
N ALA A 84 -12.00 -6.28 6.94
CA ALA A 84 -10.61 -6.20 7.41
C ALA A 84 -10.07 -7.53 7.99
N LEU A 85 -10.94 -8.44 8.41
CA LEU A 85 -10.55 -9.78 8.85
C LEU A 85 -9.96 -10.61 7.71
N PHE A 86 -10.47 -10.44 6.49
CA PHE A 86 -9.98 -11.14 5.30
C PHE A 86 -8.69 -10.52 4.78
N ARG A 87 -8.70 -9.20 4.56
CA ARG A 87 -7.52 -8.44 4.13
C ARG A 87 -7.60 -7.01 4.65
N ILE A 88 -6.51 -6.50 5.21
CA ILE A 88 -6.45 -5.15 5.79
C ILE A 88 -6.77 -4.05 4.76
N ARG A 89 -6.47 -4.32 3.48
CA ARG A 89 -6.79 -3.41 2.37
C ARG A 89 -8.29 -3.15 2.20
N TYR A 90 -9.15 -4.07 2.65
CA TYR A 90 -10.60 -3.92 2.56
C TYR A 90 -11.18 -3.00 3.62
N LEU A 91 -10.32 -2.39 4.46
CA LEU A 91 -10.71 -1.30 5.34
C LEU A 91 -11.04 -0.01 4.57
N CYS A 92 -10.63 0.10 3.30
CA CYS A 92 -11.01 1.22 2.45
C CYS A 92 -12.54 1.29 2.31
N PHE A 93 -13.09 2.50 2.50
CA PHE A 93 -14.52 2.76 2.58
C PHE A 93 -15.33 2.29 1.36
N ALA A 94 -14.77 2.30 0.14
CA ALA A 94 -15.48 1.83 -1.05
C ALA A 94 -15.85 0.35 -0.99
N TYR A 95 -15.07 -0.50 -0.32
CA TYR A 95 -15.42 -1.91 -0.18
C TYR A 95 -16.64 -2.08 0.72
N ALA A 96 -16.72 -1.33 1.83
CA ALA A 96 -17.89 -1.34 2.70
C ALA A 96 -19.13 -0.78 1.99
N ALA A 97 -18.99 0.38 1.32
CA ALA A 97 -20.08 0.97 0.54
C ALA A 97 -20.57 0.03 -0.58
N GLY A 98 -19.66 -0.59 -1.34
CA GLY A 98 -20.02 -1.54 -2.39
C GLY A 98 -20.71 -2.79 -1.86
N LEU A 99 -20.19 -3.38 -0.77
CA LEU A 99 -20.81 -4.54 -0.12
C LEU A 99 -22.21 -4.21 0.39
N LEU A 100 -22.36 -3.10 1.11
CA LEU A 100 -23.64 -2.66 1.65
C LEU A 100 -24.67 -2.36 0.56
N GLY A 101 -24.24 -1.77 -0.56
CA GLY A 101 -25.12 -1.51 -1.71
C GLY A 101 -25.65 -2.79 -2.36
N VAL A 102 -24.79 -3.80 -2.52
CA VAL A 102 -25.21 -5.12 -3.04
C VAL A 102 -26.15 -5.82 -2.06
N LEU A 103 -25.85 -5.79 -0.77
CA LEU A 103 -26.72 -6.38 0.26
C LEU A 103 -28.09 -5.68 0.31
N GLN A 104 -28.11 -4.35 0.30
CA GLN A 104 -29.36 -3.59 0.28
C GLN A 104 -30.19 -3.92 -0.97
N PHE A 105 -29.56 -3.97 -2.15
CA PHE A 105 -30.24 -4.35 -3.39
C PHE A 105 -30.90 -5.74 -3.27
N GLY A 106 -30.16 -6.75 -2.77
CA GLY A 106 -30.70 -8.10 -2.56
C GLY A 106 -31.87 -8.13 -1.56
N LEU A 107 -31.78 -7.39 -0.45
CA LEU A 107 -32.85 -7.26 0.54
C LEU A 107 -34.10 -6.54 0.01
N ASN A 108 -33.92 -5.59 -0.91
CA ASN A 108 -35.00 -4.87 -1.56
C ASN A 108 -35.69 -5.74 -2.63
N MET A 109 -34.96 -6.61 -3.34
CA MET A 109 -35.57 -7.62 -4.21
C MET A 109 -36.39 -8.63 -3.40
N ALA A 110 -35.92 -9.01 -2.21
CA ALA A 110 -36.64 -9.84 -1.26
C ALA A 110 -37.50 -9.00 -0.29
N SER A 111 -38.27 -8.04 -0.81
CA SER A 111 -39.08 -7.11 0.02
C SER A 111 -40.10 -7.81 0.93
N GLY A 112 -40.58 -8.99 0.54
CA GLY A 112 -41.46 -9.84 1.35
C GLY A 112 -40.78 -10.54 2.53
N TRP A 113 -39.44 -10.56 2.59
CA TRP A 113 -38.69 -11.14 3.71
C TRP A 113 -38.50 -10.11 4.83
N GLN A 114 -39.32 -10.24 5.87
CA GLN A 114 -39.35 -9.35 7.03
C GLN A 114 -39.15 -10.17 8.31
N PRO A 115 -37.89 -10.58 8.62
CA PRO A 115 -37.62 -11.33 9.83
C PRO A 115 -37.93 -10.49 11.08
N ALA A 116 -38.36 -11.14 12.16
CA ALA A 116 -38.59 -10.49 13.44
C ALA A 116 -37.33 -10.46 14.33
N GLY A 117 -37.39 -9.68 15.41
CA GLY A 117 -36.31 -9.57 16.40
C GLY A 117 -35.06 -8.86 15.88
N TRP A 118 -33.88 -9.25 16.38
CA TRP A 118 -32.60 -8.64 16.01
C TRP A 118 -32.33 -8.66 14.50
N LEU A 119 -32.68 -9.76 13.82
CA LEU A 119 -32.52 -9.86 12.37
C LEU A 119 -33.39 -8.83 11.64
N GLY A 120 -34.62 -8.58 12.12
CA GLY A 120 -35.49 -7.52 11.62
C GLY A 120 -34.82 -6.15 11.70
N THR A 121 -34.31 -5.79 12.87
CA THR A 121 -33.61 -4.52 13.09
C THR A 121 -32.43 -4.32 12.16
N VAL A 122 -31.60 -5.37 11.95
CA VAL A 122 -30.48 -5.31 11.00
C VAL A 122 -30.96 -5.14 9.57
N THR A 123 -32.00 -5.87 9.15
CA THR A 123 -32.54 -5.74 7.79
C THR A 123 -33.15 -4.38 7.52
N GLU A 124 -33.86 -3.79 8.49
CA GLU A 124 -34.39 -2.42 8.39
C GLU A 124 -33.26 -1.40 8.29
N ALA A 125 -32.22 -1.52 9.12
CA ALA A 125 -31.06 -0.63 9.07
C ALA A 125 -30.34 -0.70 7.70
N LEU A 126 -30.19 -1.89 7.13
CA LEU A 126 -29.62 -2.07 5.79
C LEU A 126 -30.51 -1.50 4.68
N ARG A 127 -31.83 -1.71 4.75
CA ARG A 127 -32.79 -1.14 3.79
C ARG A 127 -32.85 0.38 3.85
N ALA A 128 -32.63 0.97 5.03
CA ALA A 128 -32.63 2.41 5.25
C ALA A 128 -31.30 3.12 4.87
N LEU A 129 -30.30 2.41 4.34
CA LEU A 129 -29.04 3.04 3.93
C LEU A 129 -29.23 4.04 2.79
N ASP A 130 -28.69 5.24 2.95
CA ASP A 130 -28.56 6.24 1.89
C ASP A 130 -27.40 5.86 0.95
N MET A 131 -27.65 4.88 0.08
CA MET A 131 -26.65 4.37 -0.85
C MET A 131 -26.10 5.41 -1.84
N PRO A 132 -26.90 6.32 -2.42
CA PRO A 132 -26.35 7.41 -3.23
C PRO A 132 -25.27 8.20 -2.48
N ALA A 133 -25.55 8.62 -1.24
CA ALA A 133 -24.60 9.39 -0.44
C ALA A 133 -23.33 8.58 -0.12
N LEU A 134 -23.47 7.29 0.24
CA LEU A 134 -22.32 6.43 0.52
C LEU A 134 -21.43 6.22 -0.71
N LEU A 135 -22.01 6.02 -1.90
CA LEU A 135 -21.23 5.79 -3.12
C LEU A 135 -20.58 7.08 -3.64
N VAL A 136 -21.27 8.22 -3.55
CA VAL A 136 -20.67 9.54 -3.83
C VAL A 136 -19.52 9.81 -2.86
N LEU A 137 -19.70 9.56 -1.56
CA LEU A 137 -18.63 9.72 -0.57
C LEU A 137 -17.44 8.80 -0.88
N ALA A 138 -17.68 7.54 -1.25
CA ALA A 138 -16.64 6.62 -1.66
C ALA A 138 -15.85 7.14 -2.88
N ALA A 139 -16.54 7.67 -3.88
CA ALA A 139 -15.91 8.25 -5.07
C ALA A 139 -15.04 9.47 -4.73
N VAL A 140 -15.56 10.41 -3.93
CA VAL A 140 -14.83 11.60 -3.49
C VAL A 140 -13.58 11.23 -2.66
N LEU A 141 -13.70 10.22 -1.79
CA LEU A 141 -12.55 9.71 -1.03
C LEU A 141 -11.46 9.12 -1.94
N HIS A 142 -11.80 8.40 -3.00
CA HIS A 142 -10.81 7.86 -3.95
C HIS A 142 -10.15 8.94 -4.81
N ILE A 143 -10.87 10.01 -5.14
CA ILE A 143 -10.28 11.20 -5.77
C ILE A 143 -9.27 11.85 -4.80
N GLY A 144 -9.64 11.98 -3.53
CA GLY A 144 -8.73 12.43 -2.46
C GLY A 144 -7.50 11.52 -2.31
N GLU A 145 -7.69 10.20 -2.38
CA GLU A 145 -6.60 9.22 -2.37
C GLU A 145 -5.65 9.44 -3.53
N ALA A 146 -6.18 9.58 -4.75
CA ALA A 146 -5.38 9.78 -5.95
C ALA A 146 -4.51 11.05 -5.87
N LEU A 147 -5.07 12.14 -5.31
CA LEU A 147 -4.32 13.38 -5.09
C LEU A 147 -3.19 13.17 -4.07
N MET A 148 -3.48 12.52 -2.94
CA MET A 148 -2.49 12.23 -1.90
C MET A 148 -1.38 11.30 -2.38
N VAL A 149 -1.73 10.25 -3.13
CA VAL A 149 -0.77 9.34 -3.75
C VAL A 149 0.14 10.13 -4.68
N ARG A 150 -0.40 11.07 -5.47
CA ARG A 150 0.41 11.92 -6.36
C ARG A 150 1.34 12.87 -5.59
N MET A 151 0.91 13.41 -4.45
CA MET A 151 1.69 14.37 -3.66
C MET A 151 2.76 13.70 -2.78
N GLN A 152 2.45 12.55 -2.17
CA GLN A 152 3.29 11.94 -1.13
C GLN A 152 3.83 10.56 -1.50
N GLY A 153 3.30 9.94 -2.56
CA GLY A 153 3.50 8.53 -2.88
C GLY A 153 4.96 8.09 -3.00
N VAL A 154 5.82 8.95 -3.56
CA VAL A 154 7.24 8.63 -3.77
C VAL A 154 8.01 8.65 -2.44
N SER A 155 7.69 9.61 -1.57
CA SER A 155 8.44 9.83 -0.33
C SER A 155 8.29 8.72 0.71
N MET A 156 7.29 7.85 0.55
CA MET A 156 7.06 6.69 1.42
C MET A 156 7.28 5.36 0.70
N ALA A 157 7.93 5.38 -0.47
CA ALA A 157 8.37 4.17 -1.12
C ALA A 157 9.47 3.52 -0.27
N SER A 158 9.32 2.23 0.05
CA SER A 158 10.33 1.48 0.79
C SER A 158 10.83 0.32 -0.05
N PRO A 159 12.16 0.13 -0.17
CA PRO A 159 12.69 -0.96 -0.97
C PRO A 159 12.29 -2.31 -0.38
N LEU A 160 12.16 -3.31 -1.23
CA LEU A 160 11.88 -4.69 -0.86
C LEU A 160 12.73 -5.63 -1.69
N LEU A 161 12.98 -6.81 -1.11
CA LEU A 161 13.55 -7.96 -1.81
C LEU A 161 12.52 -9.08 -1.82
N PHE A 162 12.26 -9.66 -2.98
CA PHE A 162 11.37 -10.81 -3.09
C PHE A 162 11.77 -11.75 -4.23
N GLU A 163 11.19 -12.94 -4.23
CA GLU A 163 11.45 -13.95 -5.26
C GLU A 163 10.65 -13.61 -6.52
N GLY A 164 11.35 -13.47 -7.65
CA GLY A 164 10.72 -13.34 -8.97
C GLY A 164 10.19 -14.67 -9.50
N LYS A 165 9.48 -14.64 -10.63
CA LYS A 165 8.86 -15.82 -11.28
C LYS A 165 9.83 -16.98 -11.54
N ARG A 166 11.12 -16.69 -11.71
CA ARG A 166 12.18 -17.67 -12.02
C ARG A 166 12.97 -18.11 -10.78
N GLY A 167 12.47 -17.84 -9.57
CA GLY A 167 13.14 -18.17 -8.31
C GLY A 167 14.40 -17.34 -8.00
N LYS A 168 14.76 -16.38 -8.86
CA LYS A 168 15.82 -15.40 -8.59
C LYS A 168 15.29 -14.29 -7.68
N LEU A 169 16.15 -13.82 -6.79
CA LEU A 169 15.86 -12.63 -5.99
C LEU A 169 15.82 -11.40 -6.90
N VAL A 170 14.84 -10.54 -6.64
CA VAL A 170 14.60 -9.32 -7.38
C VAL A 170 14.37 -8.19 -6.39
N GLY A 171 14.99 -7.04 -6.66
CA GLY A 171 14.71 -5.82 -5.93
C GLY A 171 13.41 -5.17 -6.41
N GLY A 172 12.75 -4.45 -5.53
CA GLY A 172 11.58 -3.66 -5.88
C GLY A 172 11.26 -2.67 -4.79
N TYR A 173 10.08 -2.07 -4.89
CA TYR A 173 9.58 -1.11 -3.91
C TYR A 173 8.15 -1.43 -3.52
N GLN A 174 7.88 -1.27 -2.23
CA GLN A 174 6.52 -1.16 -1.70
C GLN A 174 6.10 0.30 -1.67
N LEU A 175 4.92 0.57 -2.18
CA LEU A 175 4.23 1.85 -2.02
C LEU A 175 3.01 1.59 -1.14
N GLN A 176 3.14 1.82 0.17
CA GLN A 176 2.08 1.55 1.12
C GLN A 176 1.79 2.79 1.98
N HIS A 177 0.55 3.27 1.90
CA HIS A 177 0.09 4.48 2.59
C HIS A 177 -1.27 4.24 3.20
N PHE A 178 -1.46 4.74 4.41
CA PHE A 178 -2.77 4.79 5.05
C PHE A 178 -2.96 6.16 5.68
N TRP A 179 -4.16 6.70 5.53
CA TRP A 179 -4.53 7.99 6.10
C TRP A 179 -5.73 7.77 7.02
N PRO A 180 -5.63 8.11 8.31
CA PRO A 180 -6.78 8.16 9.19
C PRO A 180 -7.51 9.48 8.89
N ILE A 181 -8.69 9.40 8.30
CA ILE A 181 -9.47 10.55 7.87
C ILE A 181 -10.52 10.86 8.94
N PRO A 182 -10.38 11.98 9.69
CA PRO A 182 -11.41 12.46 10.58
C PRO A 182 -12.49 13.19 9.76
N LEU A 183 -13.36 12.45 9.09
CA LEU A 183 -14.41 13.05 8.28
C LEU A 183 -15.51 13.65 9.17
N LEU A 184 -15.99 14.83 8.84
CA LEU A 184 -17.21 15.41 9.38
C LEU A 184 -18.32 15.29 8.32
N ILE A 185 -19.47 14.80 8.75
CA ILE A 185 -20.66 14.64 7.91
C ILE A 185 -21.84 15.33 8.57
N LEU A 186 -22.74 15.88 7.75
CA LEU A 186 -24.04 16.36 8.23
C LEU A 186 -24.96 15.17 8.42
N VAL A 187 -25.64 15.14 9.56
CA VAL A 187 -26.65 14.16 9.91
C VAL A 187 -27.90 14.93 10.39
N PRO A 188 -29.12 14.51 10.01
CA PRO A 188 -30.35 15.14 10.52
C PRO A 188 -30.40 15.10 12.05
N VAL A 189 -30.84 16.17 12.69
CA VAL A 189 -30.88 16.24 14.16
C VAL A 189 -31.94 15.30 14.72
N THR A 190 -31.52 14.39 15.60
CA THR A 190 -32.40 13.60 16.48
C THR A 190 -32.31 14.05 17.95
N GLY A 191 -31.57 15.13 18.21
CA GLY A 191 -31.26 15.74 19.51
C GLY A 191 -29.87 16.39 19.52
N GLY A 192 -29.69 17.52 20.22
CA GLY A 192 -28.43 18.27 20.28
C GLY A 192 -28.49 19.66 19.65
N ALA A 193 -27.34 20.31 19.46
CA ALA A 193 -27.27 21.66 18.89
C ALA A 193 -27.45 21.64 17.37
N GLU A 194 -28.53 22.27 16.89
CA GLU A 194 -28.83 22.44 15.47
C GLU A 194 -27.90 23.47 14.81
N LEU A 195 -27.43 23.14 13.61
CA LEU A 195 -26.80 24.09 12.71
C LEU A 195 -27.86 24.67 11.77
N PRO A 196 -27.92 26.00 11.60
CA PRO A 196 -28.81 26.66 10.65
C PRO A 196 -28.24 26.54 9.22
N TRP A 197 -28.16 25.32 8.70
CA TRP A 197 -27.63 24.99 7.38
C TRP A 197 -28.66 24.21 6.56
N THR A 198 -28.80 24.56 5.28
CA THR A 198 -29.65 23.84 4.32
C THR A 198 -28.77 22.99 3.41
N ALA A 199 -28.93 21.67 3.47
CA ALA A 199 -28.25 20.78 2.54
C ALA A 199 -28.84 20.89 1.14
N LEU A 200 -27.99 20.83 0.10
CA LEU A 200 -28.39 21.01 -1.30
C LEU A 200 -29.33 19.90 -1.80
N ILE A 201 -29.17 18.68 -1.28
CA ILE A 201 -29.89 17.50 -1.76
C ILE A 201 -31.12 17.17 -0.89
N SER A 202 -31.05 17.37 0.43
CA SER A 202 -32.06 16.85 1.34
C SER A 202 -33.08 17.85 1.90
N GLY A 203 -32.92 19.16 1.65
CA GLY A 203 -33.97 20.17 1.86
C GLY A 203 -34.55 20.27 3.29
N GLY A 204 -33.92 19.67 4.30
CA GLY A 204 -34.42 19.63 5.68
C GLY A 204 -34.03 20.84 6.53
N ASN A 205 -34.74 21.02 7.65
CA ASN A 205 -34.39 21.97 8.70
C ASN A 205 -33.74 21.20 9.86
N GLY A 206 -32.53 21.60 10.28
CA GLY A 206 -31.83 21.05 11.45
C GLY A 206 -30.86 19.91 11.12
N TYR A 207 -29.56 20.25 11.08
CA TYR A 207 -28.46 19.26 10.96
C TYR A 207 -27.46 19.41 12.10
N MET A 208 -26.79 18.32 12.45
CA MET A 208 -25.61 18.33 13.30
C MET A 208 -24.41 17.73 12.58
N LEU A 209 -23.20 18.14 12.98
CA LEU A 209 -21.96 17.54 12.49
C LEU A 209 -21.59 16.33 13.33
N VAL A 210 -21.46 15.19 12.68
CA VAL A 210 -20.96 13.95 13.30
C VAL A 210 -19.59 13.64 12.73
N ALA A 211 -18.66 13.24 13.61
CA ALA A 211 -17.37 12.73 13.21
C ALA A 211 -17.48 11.24 12.80
N LEU A 212 -17.06 10.94 11.57
CA LEU A 212 -16.95 9.59 11.02
C LEU A 212 -15.48 9.30 10.69
N PRO A 213 -14.75 8.62 11.59
CA PRO A 213 -13.39 8.18 11.29
C PRO A 213 -13.40 7.18 10.12
N ILE A 214 -12.69 7.49 9.05
CA ILE A 214 -12.55 6.61 7.88
C ILE A 214 -11.07 6.30 7.69
N MET A 215 -10.76 5.09 7.24
CA MET A 215 -9.41 4.78 6.80
C MET A 215 -9.36 4.70 5.28
N LEU A 216 -8.45 5.48 4.71
CA LEU A 216 -8.13 5.46 3.28
C LEU A 216 -6.76 4.84 3.12
N GLY A 217 -6.54 4.02 2.09
CA GLY A 217 -5.33 3.21 2.04
C GLY A 217 -4.92 2.83 0.62
N PHE A 218 -3.73 3.26 0.24
CA PHE A 218 -3.07 2.90 -1.01
C PHE A 218 -2.02 1.82 -0.75
N GLY A 219 -1.99 0.78 -1.58
CA GLY A 219 -1.04 -0.31 -1.42
C GLY A 219 -0.71 -0.99 -2.74
N GLU A 220 0.52 -0.80 -3.20
CA GLU A 220 1.06 -1.46 -4.39
C GLU A 220 2.52 -1.85 -4.21
N VAL A 221 2.99 -2.75 -5.08
CA VAL A 221 4.39 -3.14 -5.20
C VAL A 221 4.82 -2.89 -6.64
N THR A 222 6.05 -2.44 -6.84
CA THR A 222 6.67 -2.33 -8.17
C THR A 222 8.01 -3.06 -8.17
N GLN A 223 8.23 -3.88 -9.20
CA GLN A 223 9.55 -4.44 -9.53
C GLN A 223 10.05 -3.94 -10.87
N SER A 224 9.15 -3.50 -11.74
CA SER A 224 9.45 -3.16 -13.13
C SER A 224 9.64 -1.66 -13.37
N MET A 225 9.31 -0.83 -12.38
CA MET A 225 9.33 0.63 -12.50
C MET A 225 9.93 1.31 -11.28
N LEU A 226 10.48 2.51 -11.51
CA LEU A 226 10.82 3.43 -10.44
C LEU A 226 9.56 3.86 -9.67
N PRO A 227 9.65 4.08 -8.34
CA PRO A 227 8.55 4.55 -7.50
C PRO A 227 7.79 5.75 -8.07
N GLY A 228 8.51 6.76 -8.56
CA GLY A 228 7.92 7.97 -9.15
C GLY A 228 7.00 7.69 -10.34
N LYS A 229 7.45 6.84 -11.27
CA LYS A 229 6.66 6.46 -12.44
C LYS A 229 5.45 5.62 -12.04
N LYS A 230 5.61 4.70 -11.10
CA LYS A 230 4.50 3.87 -10.60
C LYS A 230 3.42 4.73 -9.96
N VAL A 231 3.82 5.66 -9.08
CA VAL A 231 2.91 6.61 -8.41
C VAL A 231 2.10 7.42 -9.42
N GLN A 232 2.72 7.96 -10.47
CA GLN A 232 2.02 8.73 -11.50
C GLN A 232 0.95 7.90 -12.23
N ILE A 233 1.28 6.67 -12.60
CA ILE A 233 0.36 5.75 -13.30
C ILE A 233 -0.80 5.39 -12.37
N SER A 234 -0.51 4.96 -11.14
CA SER A 234 -1.52 4.50 -10.19
C SER A 234 -2.43 5.64 -9.73
N ALA A 235 -1.88 6.83 -9.44
CA ALA A 235 -2.68 8.00 -9.13
C ALA A 235 -3.61 8.40 -10.29
N LYS A 236 -3.12 8.39 -11.54
CA LYS A 236 -3.97 8.69 -12.71
C LYS A 236 -5.11 7.68 -12.86
N ARG A 237 -4.82 6.39 -12.72
CA ARG A 237 -5.84 5.32 -12.81
C ARG A 237 -6.88 5.45 -11.69
N LEU A 238 -6.43 5.70 -10.47
CA LEU A 238 -7.28 5.89 -9.31
C LEU A 238 -8.16 7.14 -9.45
N LEU A 239 -7.63 8.23 -10.01
CA LEU A 239 -8.39 9.45 -10.30
C LEU A 239 -9.47 9.21 -11.36
N LEU A 240 -9.12 8.53 -12.46
CA LEU A 240 -10.08 8.17 -13.52
C LEU A 240 -11.19 7.27 -12.98
N TYR A 241 -10.83 6.28 -12.18
CA TYR A 241 -11.77 5.41 -11.50
C TYR A 241 -12.68 6.17 -10.53
N GLY A 242 -12.12 6.98 -9.63
CA GLY A 242 -12.89 7.77 -8.67
C GLY A 242 -13.84 8.75 -9.36
N THR A 243 -13.39 9.38 -10.45
CA THR A 243 -14.24 10.26 -11.26
C THR A 243 -15.36 9.48 -11.96
N GLY A 244 -15.05 8.32 -12.55
CA GLY A 244 -16.05 7.46 -13.16
C GLY A 244 -17.08 6.93 -12.15
N LEU A 245 -16.63 6.53 -10.96
CA LEU A 245 -17.50 6.13 -9.87
C LEU A 245 -18.38 7.28 -9.39
N LEU A 246 -17.86 8.51 -9.33
CA LEU A 246 -18.64 9.70 -8.96
C LEU A 246 -19.77 9.94 -9.95
N VAL A 247 -19.46 9.96 -11.25
CA VAL A 247 -20.47 10.13 -12.31
C VAL A 247 -21.52 9.02 -12.23
N LEU A 248 -21.08 7.76 -12.10
CA LEU A 248 -21.98 6.62 -11.99
C LEU A 248 -22.88 6.69 -10.73
N SER A 249 -22.34 7.15 -9.60
CA SER A 249 -23.09 7.30 -8.35
C SER A 249 -24.13 8.42 -8.44
N LEU A 250 -23.80 9.54 -9.09
CA LEU A 250 -24.74 10.64 -9.34
C LEU A 250 -25.85 10.21 -10.31
N LEU A 251 -25.52 9.47 -11.37
CA LEU A 251 -26.52 8.90 -12.28
C LEU A 251 -27.41 7.87 -11.58
N ALA A 252 -26.85 7.07 -10.66
CA ALA A 252 -27.61 6.13 -9.85
C ALA A 252 -28.57 6.80 -8.87
N ALA A 253 -28.25 8.01 -8.40
CA ALA A 253 -29.18 8.81 -7.62
C ALA A 253 -30.43 9.23 -8.43
N TRP A 254 -30.29 9.40 -9.75
CA TRP A 254 -31.40 9.74 -10.64
C TRP A 254 -32.14 8.51 -11.17
N TRP A 255 -31.44 7.39 -11.38
CA TRP A 255 -32.01 6.14 -11.88
C TRP A 255 -31.62 4.95 -11.01
N SER A 256 -32.52 4.58 -10.11
CA SER A 256 -32.34 3.55 -9.07
C SER A 256 -31.74 2.20 -9.56
N PRO A 257 -32.07 1.65 -10.75
CA PRO A 257 -31.42 0.44 -11.24
C PRO A 257 -29.89 0.51 -11.37
N LEU A 258 -29.32 1.70 -11.55
CA LEU A 258 -27.85 1.86 -11.59
C LEU A 258 -27.21 1.76 -10.21
N MET A 259 -27.97 1.76 -9.11
CA MET A 259 -27.43 1.70 -7.75
C MET A 259 -26.58 0.45 -7.52
N VAL A 260 -27.08 -0.71 -7.96
CA VAL A 260 -26.33 -1.97 -7.85
C VAL A 260 -25.09 -1.96 -8.76
N VAL A 261 -25.18 -1.33 -9.93
CA VAL A 261 -24.04 -1.18 -10.85
C VAL A 261 -22.97 -0.29 -10.23
N ALA A 262 -23.35 0.83 -9.61
CA ALA A 262 -22.46 1.72 -8.90
C ALA A 262 -21.81 1.03 -7.68
N ALA A 263 -22.59 0.27 -6.91
CA ALA A 263 -22.08 -0.51 -5.77
C ALA A 263 -21.08 -1.60 -6.21
N LEU A 264 -21.39 -2.32 -7.28
CA LEU A 264 -20.46 -3.30 -7.89
C LEU A 264 -19.21 -2.60 -8.42
N ALA A 265 -19.33 -1.44 -9.07
CA ALA A 265 -18.19 -0.67 -9.54
C ALA A 265 -17.31 -0.17 -8.38
N ALA A 266 -17.91 0.23 -7.25
CA ALA A 266 -17.18 0.61 -6.05
C ALA A 266 -16.30 -0.55 -5.51
N PHE A 267 -16.83 -1.78 -5.49
CA PHE A 267 -16.09 -2.93 -4.98
C PHE A 267 -15.16 -3.54 -6.04
N ILE A 268 -15.74 -4.00 -7.15
CA ILE A 268 -15.05 -4.75 -8.21
C ILE A 268 -14.09 -3.85 -8.98
N GLY A 269 -14.48 -2.60 -9.25
CA GLY A 269 -13.61 -1.67 -9.98
C GLY A 269 -12.33 -1.36 -9.21
N HIS A 270 -12.41 -1.20 -7.89
CA HIS A 270 -11.23 -1.00 -7.05
C HIS A 270 -10.32 -2.24 -7.02
N GLU A 271 -10.90 -3.45 -6.91
CA GLU A 271 -10.09 -4.67 -6.97
C GLU A 271 -9.49 -4.90 -8.36
N PHE A 272 -10.22 -4.56 -9.43
CA PHE A 272 -9.73 -4.61 -10.81
C PHE A 272 -8.49 -3.72 -11.00
N LEU A 273 -8.49 -2.49 -10.47
CA LEU A 273 -7.32 -1.61 -10.54
C LEU A 273 -6.07 -2.28 -9.96
N VAL A 274 -6.23 -2.92 -8.80
CA VAL A 274 -5.09 -3.49 -8.08
C VAL A 274 -4.64 -4.80 -8.72
N TRP A 275 -5.58 -5.64 -9.13
CA TRP A 275 -5.29 -6.83 -9.90
C TRP A 275 -4.55 -6.47 -11.20
N TYR A 276 -5.04 -5.48 -11.94
CA TYR A 276 -4.43 -5.06 -13.21
C TYR A 276 -3.03 -4.49 -12.99
N SER A 277 -2.83 -3.68 -11.96
CA SER A 277 -1.51 -3.19 -11.55
C SER A 277 -0.53 -4.32 -11.24
N GLY A 278 -0.98 -5.35 -10.52
CA GLY A 278 -0.18 -6.53 -10.21
C GLY A 278 0.11 -7.41 -11.44
N PHE A 279 -0.85 -7.56 -12.34
CA PHE A 279 -0.69 -8.29 -13.60
C PHE A 279 0.36 -7.61 -14.50
N GLU A 280 0.34 -6.28 -14.59
CA GLU A 280 1.31 -5.50 -15.34
C GLU A 280 2.73 -5.68 -14.78
N GLU A 281 2.91 -5.62 -13.45
CA GLU A 281 4.22 -5.86 -12.81
C GLU A 281 4.74 -7.27 -13.06
N GLN A 282 3.87 -8.27 -13.03
CA GLN A 282 4.24 -9.66 -13.25
C GLN A 282 4.69 -9.92 -14.69
N ASN A 283 4.16 -9.17 -15.66
CA ASN A 283 4.45 -9.39 -17.08
C ASN A 283 5.54 -8.47 -17.64
N ARG A 284 6.15 -7.65 -16.81
CA ARG A 284 7.31 -6.82 -17.16
C ARG A 284 8.59 -7.37 -16.59
N SER A 285 9.70 -7.09 -17.27
CA SER A 285 11.03 -7.40 -16.76
C SER A 285 11.32 -6.58 -15.50
N PRO A 286 11.97 -7.18 -14.49
CA PRO A 286 12.35 -6.45 -13.29
C PRO A 286 13.44 -5.42 -13.59
N LEU A 287 13.32 -4.24 -12.98
CA LEU A 287 14.24 -3.11 -13.15
C LEU A 287 15.45 -3.22 -12.22
N PHE A 288 15.25 -3.71 -10.99
CA PHE A 288 16.28 -3.78 -9.95
C PHE A 288 16.98 -5.14 -9.92
N VAL A 289 17.67 -5.42 -11.02
CA VAL A 289 18.57 -6.57 -11.18
C VAL A 289 19.91 -6.08 -11.72
N HIS A 290 20.98 -6.77 -11.34
CA HIS A 290 22.31 -6.44 -11.84
C HIS A 290 22.39 -6.65 -13.36
N PRO A 291 22.85 -5.64 -14.14
CA PRO A 291 23.23 -5.85 -15.53
C PRO A 291 24.51 -6.70 -15.61
N GLU A 292 24.92 -7.09 -16.82
CA GLU A 292 26.19 -7.84 -17.02
C GLU A 292 27.41 -7.07 -16.47
N HIS A 293 27.39 -5.74 -16.58
CA HIS A 293 28.46 -4.88 -16.14
C HIS A 293 27.91 -3.76 -15.24
N GLY A 294 28.44 -3.69 -14.01
CA GLY A 294 28.01 -2.73 -13.02
C GLY A 294 27.01 -3.28 -11.99
N LEU A 295 26.80 -2.50 -10.94
CA LEU A 295 25.91 -2.83 -9.83
C LEU A 295 24.68 -1.92 -9.86
N LYS A 296 23.49 -2.52 -9.98
CA LYS A 296 22.23 -1.78 -9.98
C LYS A 296 21.94 -1.26 -8.57
N VAL A 297 21.65 0.03 -8.46
CA VAL A 297 21.25 0.69 -7.22
C VAL A 297 19.77 0.41 -6.97
N LEU A 298 19.47 -0.30 -5.88
CA LEU A 298 18.10 -0.48 -5.40
C LEU A 298 17.61 0.75 -4.66
N GLY A 299 18.45 1.40 -3.86
CA GLY A 299 18.10 2.61 -3.11
C GLY A 299 19.32 3.28 -2.51
N VAL A 300 19.12 4.40 -1.83
CA VAL A 300 20.18 5.16 -1.17
C VAL A 300 19.76 5.43 0.27
N ILE A 301 20.70 5.25 1.20
CA ILE A 301 20.47 5.52 2.62
C ILE A 301 20.43 7.03 2.82
N PRO A 302 19.43 7.57 3.56
CA PRO A 302 19.41 9.00 3.90
C PRO A 302 20.66 9.42 4.68
N ASP A 303 21.07 10.67 4.50
CA ASP A 303 22.23 11.30 5.12
C ASP A 303 23.54 10.53 4.84
N SER A 304 23.64 9.86 3.68
CA SER A 304 24.81 9.06 3.28
C SER A 304 25.62 9.71 2.16
N PRO A 305 26.90 9.31 1.98
CA PRO A 305 27.72 9.87 0.91
C PRO A 305 27.14 9.72 -0.51
N ALA A 306 26.38 8.65 -0.75
CA ALA A 306 25.70 8.40 -2.02
C ALA A 306 24.55 9.39 -2.26
N GLU A 307 23.85 9.83 -1.22
CA GLU A 307 22.81 10.86 -1.33
C GLU A 307 23.43 12.22 -1.67
N GLU A 308 24.51 12.60 -0.98
CA GLU A 308 25.24 13.85 -1.26
C GLU A 308 25.81 13.90 -2.68
N LEU A 309 26.24 12.74 -3.20
CA LEU A 309 26.70 12.57 -4.57
C LEU A 309 25.57 12.59 -5.62
N GLY A 310 24.30 12.61 -5.18
CA GLY A 310 23.13 12.58 -6.05
C GLY A 310 23.03 11.29 -6.86
N ILE A 311 23.35 10.15 -6.25
CA ILE A 311 23.09 8.83 -6.82
C ILE A 311 21.60 8.52 -6.60
N GLU A 312 20.94 8.00 -7.62
CA GLU A 312 19.51 7.69 -7.56
C GLU A 312 19.21 6.20 -7.69
N ALA A 313 18.07 5.80 -7.13
CA ALA A 313 17.55 4.44 -7.32
C ALA A 313 17.36 4.13 -8.82
N GLY A 314 17.75 2.94 -9.24
CA GLY A 314 17.67 2.50 -10.63
C GLY A 314 18.89 2.84 -11.49
N GLU A 315 19.80 3.70 -11.03
CA GLU A 315 21.09 3.92 -11.67
C GLU A 315 22.01 2.70 -11.51
N THR A 316 23.07 2.61 -12.33
CA THR A 316 24.05 1.52 -12.25
C THR A 316 25.43 2.07 -11.93
N LEU A 317 26.01 1.64 -10.82
CA LEU A 317 27.42 1.90 -10.51
C LEU A 317 28.31 1.05 -11.43
N TYR A 318 29.02 1.68 -12.35
CA TYR A 318 29.75 0.99 -13.41
C TYR A 318 31.24 0.83 -13.10
N LYS A 319 31.90 1.91 -12.68
CA LYS A 319 33.30 1.87 -12.23
C LYS A 319 33.50 2.63 -10.93
N VAL A 320 34.49 2.19 -10.16
CA VAL A 320 35.00 2.87 -8.98
C VAL A 320 36.51 2.96 -9.06
N ASN A 321 37.05 4.16 -8.95
CA ASN A 321 38.49 4.44 -9.05
C ASN A 321 39.13 3.84 -10.31
N GLY A 322 38.41 3.90 -11.44
CA GLY A 322 38.85 3.38 -12.73
C GLY A 322 38.65 1.86 -12.94
N VAL A 323 38.21 1.12 -11.92
CA VAL A 323 38.00 -0.33 -11.98
C VAL A 323 36.52 -0.66 -12.17
N LEU A 324 36.21 -1.56 -13.10
CA LEU A 324 34.86 -2.10 -13.30
C LEU A 324 34.42 -2.91 -12.08
N VAL A 325 33.19 -2.68 -11.62
CA VAL A 325 32.62 -3.37 -10.46
C VAL A 325 31.45 -4.26 -10.88
N HIS A 326 31.53 -5.54 -10.51
CA HIS A 326 30.52 -6.55 -10.82
C HIS A 326 29.95 -7.24 -9.58
N SER A 327 30.55 -7.01 -8.41
CA SER A 327 30.04 -7.55 -7.15
C SER A 327 30.23 -6.56 -5.98
N PRO A 328 29.42 -6.67 -4.92
CA PRO A 328 29.59 -5.92 -3.68
C PRO A 328 31.01 -5.97 -3.11
N GLU A 329 31.69 -7.11 -3.22
CA GLU A 329 33.06 -7.31 -2.75
C GLU A 329 34.06 -6.54 -3.61
N GLN A 330 33.87 -6.54 -4.94
CA GLN A 330 34.69 -5.74 -5.85
C GLN A 330 34.49 -4.25 -5.61
N LEU A 331 33.25 -3.81 -5.38
CA LEU A 331 32.96 -2.43 -4.99
C LEU A 331 33.72 -2.05 -3.71
N HIS A 332 33.65 -2.88 -2.68
CA HIS A 332 34.33 -2.62 -1.42
C HIS A 332 35.86 -2.55 -1.60
N ARG A 333 36.45 -3.46 -2.39
CA ARG A 333 37.88 -3.42 -2.71
C ARG A 333 38.25 -2.18 -3.51
N ALA A 334 37.46 -1.80 -4.52
CA ALA A 334 37.73 -0.66 -5.38
C ALA A 334 37.66 0.67 -4.62
N LEU A 335 36.72 0.81 -3.67
CA LEU A 335 36.66 1.97 -2.77
C LEU A 335 37.90 2.06 -1.88
N ARG A 336 38.41 0.93 -1.37
CA ARG A 336 39.61 0.89 -0.50
C ARG A 336 40.93 1.17 -1.21
N MET A 337 40.97 1.13 -2.55
CA MET A 337 42.19 1.49 -3.30
C MET A 337 42.60 2.94 -3.08
N ASN A 338 41.63 3.84 -2.82
CA ASN A 338 41.89 5.22 -2.49
C ASN A 338 41.04 5.63 -1.27
N PRO A 339 41.62 5.58 -0.05
CA PRO A 339 40.87 5.83 1.18
C PRO A 339 40.48 7.29 1.37
N ALA A 340 41.11 8.23 0.64
CA ALA A 340 40.85 9.66 0.78
C ALA A 340 39.89 10.20 -0.29
N PHE A 341 39.70 9.49 -1.40
CA PHE A 341 38.96 10.01 -2.55
C PHE A 341 38.30 8.89 -3.37
N CYS A 342 37.01 9.04 -3.68
CA CYS A 342 36.31 8.17 -4.62
C CYS A 342 36.05 8.89 -5.95
N LYS A 343 36.32 8.20 -7.05
CA LYS A 343 35.84 8.53 -8.38
C LYS A 343 34.88 7.45 -8.84
N LEU A 344 33.63 7.80 -9.12
CA LEU A 344 32.62 6.86 -9.57
C LEU A 344 32.19 7.20 -11.00
N GLU A 345 32.04 6.17 -11.81
CA GLU A 345 31.33 6.23 -13.07
C GLU A 345 29.97 5.54 -12.84
N VAL A 346 28.89 6.32 -12.87
CA VAL A 346 27.52 5.85 -12.68
C VAL A 346 26.78 6.00 -14.00
N ARG A 347 26.06 4.98 -14.43
CA ARG A 347 25.15 5.08 -15.57
C ARG A 347 23.76 5.50 -15.10
N ASN A 348 23.26 6.61 -15.65
CA ASN A 348 21.94 7.14 -15.35
C ASN A 348 20.82 6.21 -15.88
N HIS A 349 19.54 6.59 -15.69
CA HIS A 349 18.41 5.80 -16.19
C HIS A 349 18.35 5.64 -17.71
N GLN A 350 19.04 6.51 -18.47
CA GLN A 350 19.16 6.46 -19.94
C GLN A 350 20.37 5.64 -20.40
N GLY A 351 21.24 5.20 -19.48
CA GLY A 351 22.46 4.45 -19.77
C GLY A 351 23.70 5.30 -20.02
N GLU A 352 23.60 6.63 -19.89
CA GLU A 352 24.72 7.55 -20.10
C GLU A 352 25.61 7.62 -18.85
N SER A 353 26.92 7.70 -19.06
CA SER A 353 27.90 7.78 -17.97
C SER A 353 27.93 9.18 -17.34
N LYS A 354 27.63 9.24 -16.05
CA LYS A 354 27.81 10.36 -15.13
C LYS A 354 29.05 10.09 -14.28
N PHE A 355 30.02 11.00 -14.33
CA PHE A 355 31.23 10.93 -13.49
C PHE A 355 31.04 11.81 -12.26
N ILE A 356 31.18 11.21 -11.08
CA ILE A 356 31.04 11.88 -9.79
C ILE A 356 32.24 11.56 -8.91
N GLN A 357 32.63 12.50 -8.05
CA GLN A 357 33.80 12.33 -7.21
C GLN A 357 33.67 13.10 -5.90
N ARG A 358 34.30 12.58 -4.85
CA ARG A 358 34.24 13.17 -3.50
C ARG A 358 35.41 12.66 -2.65
N ALA A 359 35.81 13.44 -1.65
CA ALA A 359 36.63 12.95 -0.55
C ALA A 359 35.86 11.94 0.32
N ILE A 360 36.54 10.89 0.77
CA ILE A 360 35.98 9.94 1.75
C ILE A 360 36.51 10.34 3.13
N TYR A 361 35.62 10.41 4.11
CA TYR A 361 35.97 10.73 5.51
C TYR A 361 35.87 9.49 6.41
N GLU A 362 36.64 9.51 7.50
CA GLU A 362 36.63 8.42 8.48
C GLU A 362 35.28 8.34 9.20
N GLY A 363 34.75 7.13 9.38
CA GLY A 363 33.41 6.90 9.95
C GLY A 363 32.26 6.92 8.94
N GLU A 364 32.52 7.25 7.67
CA GLU A 364 31.50 7.16 6.62
C GLU A 364 31.13 5.72 6.25
N HIS A 365 29.95 5.55 5.66
CA HIS A 365 29.41 4.22 5.38
C HIS A 365 30.29 3.45 4.37
N HIS A 366 30.64 2.20 4.69
CA HIS A 366 31.58 1.33 3.96
C HIS A 366 31.27 1.05 2.46
N GLN A 367 30.10 1.45 1.97
CA GLN A 367 29.63 1.35 0.58
C GLN A 367 29.00 2.66 0.10
N LEU A 368 29.42 3.79 0.67
CA LEU A 368 28.86 5.14 0.44
C LEU A 368 27.39 5.26 0.83
N GLY A 369 26.76 4.22 1.40
CA GLY A 369 25.33 4.17 1.68
C GLY A 369 24.46 3.80 0.48
N VAL A 370 25.05 3.19 -0.56
CA VAL A 370 24.31 2.62 -1.69
C VAL A 370 23.69 1.29 -1.26
N LEU A 371 22.36 1.17 -1.38
CA LEU A 371 21.68 -0.10 -1.29
C LEU A 371 21.64 -0.75 -2.68
N MET A 372 22.29 -1.89 -2.83
CA MET A 372 22.37 -2.60 -4.11
C MET A 372 21.15 -3.50 -4.35
N ALA A 373 20.86 -3.78 -5.62
CA ALA A 373 19.98 -4.87 -5.99
C ALA A 373 20.48 -6.20 -5.38
N PRO A 374 19.60 -7.20 -5.19
CA PRO A 374 20.00 -8.44 -4.56
C PRO A 374 20.88 -9.28 -5.50
N ASP A 375 21.98 -9.78 -4.97
CA ASP A 375 22.75 -10.86 -5.57
C ASP A 375 22.24 -12.23 -5.15
N ASN A 376 22.69 -13.27 -5.87
CA ASN A 376 22.24 -14.64 -5.61
C ASN A 376 22.70 -15.20 -4.25
N HIS A 377 23.72 -14.63 -3.61
CA HIS A 377 24.51 -15.37 -2.64
C HIS A 377 24.00 -15.30 -1.21
N GLU A 378 23.32 -14.26 -0.73
CA GLU A 378 22.76 -14.27 0.63
C GLU A 378 21.82 -13.08 0.86
N ALA A 379 20.52 -13.26 0.61
CA ALA A 379 19.52 -12.25 0.97
C ALA A 379 18.26 -12.87 1.59
N TRP A 380 17.67 -12.13 2.53
CA TRP A 380 16.32 -12.37 3.00
C TRP A 380 15.34 -11.98 1.91
N ALA A 381 14.38 -12.86 1.62
CA ALA A 381 13.28 -12.59 0.70
C ALA A 381 12.00 -12.39 1.49
N LEU A 382 11.23 -11.35 1.15
CA LEU A 382 9.85 -11.24 1.58
C LEU A 382 8.95 -12.05 0.66
N ARG A 383 8.04 -12.81 1.29
CA ARG A 383 6.89 -13.37 0.58
C ARG A 383 5.79 -12.33 0.53
N LEU A 384 5.48 -11.85 -0.67
CA LEU A 384 4.34 -10.96 -0.90
C LEU A 384 3.04 -11.72 -0.59
N ARG A 385 2.49 -11.50 0.61
CA ARG A 385 1.23 -12.09 1.07
C ARG A 385 0.23 -11.00 1.43
N PRO A 386 -1.08 -11.20 1.17
CA PRO A 386 -2.10 -10.29 1.66
C PRO A 386 -2.05 -10.26 3.19
N LEU A 387 -2.00 -9.05 3.74
CA LEU A 387 -1.96 -8.85 5.19
C LEU A 387 -3.39 -8.81 5.74
N THR A 388 -3.56 -9.36 6.94
CA THR A 388 -4.80 -9.30 7.71
C THR A 388 -4.56 -8.44 8.94
N LEU A 389 -5.65 -8.02 9.61
CA LEU A 389 -5.55 -7.25 10.85
C LEU A 389 -4.67 -7.95 11.91
N PHE A 390 -4.81 -9.27 12.06
CA PHE A 390 -4.02 -10.07 13.00
C PHE A 390 -2.51 -10.01 12.72
N HIS A 391 -2.12 -10.03 11.45
CA HIS A 391 -0.70 -9.92 11.07
C HIS A 391 -0.09 -8.55 11.39
N ILE A 392 -0.89 -7.48 11.34
CA ILE A 392 -0.44 -6.14 11.72
C ILE A 392 -0.28 -6.04 13.23
N VAL A 393 -1.28 -6.47 14.00
CA VAL A 393 -1.26 -6.39 15.47
C VAL A 393 -0.15 -7.27 16.06
N SER A 394 0.09 -8.46 15.50
CA SER A 394 1.19 -9.34 15.91
C SER A 394 2.57 -8.94 15.37
N LEU A 395 2.65 -7.87 14.57
CA LEU A 395 3.88 -7.42 13.90
C LEU A 395 4.59 -8.53 13.09
N LYS A 396 3.84 -9.51 12.58
CA LYS A 396 4.40 -10.70 11.93
C LYS A 396 5.07 -10.34 10.61
N LEU A 397 6.35 -10.70 10.48
CA LEU A 397 7.15 -10.49 9.28
C LEU A 397 7.23 -11.78 8.45
N PHE A 398 6.79 -11.73 7.20
CA PHE A 398 6.89 -12.84 6.25
C PHE A 398 8.21 -12.82 5.48
N ALA A 399 9.32 -12.80 6.22
CA ALA A 399 10.68 -12.87 5.65
C ALA A 399 11.25 -14.27 5.84
N ARG A 400 11.80 -14.86 4.77
CA ARG A 400 12.48 -16.16 4.77
C ARG A 400 13.91 -15.97 4.30
N ARG A 401 14.87 -16.71 4.88
CA ARG A 401 16.25 -16.74 4.41
C ARG A 401 16.35 -17.78 3.28
N ARG A 402 17.05 -17.45 2.19
CA ARG A 402 17.22 -18.35 1.04
C ARG A 402 17.98 -19.64 1.38
N LYS A 403 18.90 -19.60 2.35
CA LYS A 403 19.66 -20.79 2.81
C LYS A 403 18.74 -21.91 3.30
N ASP A 404 17.68 -21.56 4.03
CA ASP A 404 16.64 -22.48 4.52
C ASP A 404 15.78 -23.12 3.40
N GLN A 405 16.05 -22.81 2.13
CA GLN A 405 15.41 -23.43 0.96
C GLN A 405 16.37 -24.40 0.24
N LEU A 406 17.65 -24.06 0.12
CA LEU A 406 18.68 -24.99 -0.38
C LEU A 406 18.79 -26.23 0.51
N ASP A 407 18.63 -26.08 1.83
CA ASP A 407 18.65 -27.20 2.78
C ASP A 407 17.34 -28.04 2.75
N VAL A 408 16.26 -27.51 2.17
CA VAL A 408 14.95 -28.21 2.03
C VAL A 408 14.78 -28.83 0.63
N GLU A 409 15.41 -28.25 -0.39
CA GLU A 409 15.44 -28.75 -1.78
C GLU A 409 16.70 -29.57 -2.09
N ALA A 410 17.60 -29.76 -1.12
CA ALA A 410 18.66 -30.75 -1.23
C ALA A 410 18.02 -32.10 -1.57
N PRO A 411 18.40 -32.75 -2.69
CA PRO A 411 17.90 -34.09 -2.98
C PRO A 411 18.21 -34.97 -1.79
N LEU A 412 17.20 -35.67 -1.24
CA LEU A 412 17.42 -36.84 -0.41
C LEU A 412 18.56 -37.62 -1.05
N ALA A 413 19.72 -37.66 -0.40
CA ALA A 413 20.89 -38.35 -0.91
C ALA A 413 20.42 -39.74 -1.34
N LEU A 414 20.58 -40.05 -2.63
CA LEU A 414 20.26 -41.38 -3.13
C LEU A 414 21.02 -42.37 -2.24
N PRO A 415 20.34 -43.38 -1.67
CA PRO A 415 21.03 -44.39 -0.87
C PRO A 415 22.13 -45.02 -1.74
N PRO A 416 23.31 -45.33 -1.16
CA PRO A 416 24.40 -45.92 -1.91
C PRO A 416 23.92 -47.18 -2.63
N ALA A 417 24.32 -47.34 -3.89
CA ALA A 417 23.94 -48.49 -4.71
C ALA A 417 24.29 -49.79 -3.96
N PRO A 418 23.41 -50.81 -3.96
CA PRO A 418 23.70 -52.08 -3.32
C PRO A 418 24.93 -52.72 -3.98
N ALA A 419 25.86 -53.17 -3.14
CA ALA A 419 27.05 -53.87 -3.57
C ALA A 419 26.65 -55.08 -4.43
N GLY A 420 27.17 -55.14 -5.66
CA GLY A 420 26.86 -56.20 -6.60
C GLY A 420 27.26 -57.58 -6.07
N GLU A 421 26.28 -58.46 -6.03
CA GLU A 421 26.47 -59.90 -5.85
C GLU A 421 27.35 -60.43 -7.00
N GLN A 422 28.57 -60.85 -6.67
CA GLN A 422 29.41 -61.64 -7.56
C GLN A 422 28.73 -62.99 -7.80
N ARG A 423 28.02 -63.13 -8.93
CA ARG A 423 27.66 -64.45 -9.44
C ARG A 423 28.88 -65.05 -10.14
N SER A 424 29.49 -66.00 -9.45
CA SER A 424 30.41 -67.01 -9.99
C SER A 424 29.76 -67.72 -11.17
N VAL A 425 30.40 -67.62 -12.33
CA VAL A 425 30.21 -68.56 -13.45
C VAL A 425 31.28 -69.63 -13.26
N GLU A 426 30.88 -70.82 -12.82
CA GLU A 426 31.68 -72.04 -12.96
C GLU A 426 31.64 -72.53 -14.41
N MET A 427 32.71 -73.25 -14.77
CA MET A 427 33.06 -73.80 -16.09
C MET A 427 31.97 -74.61 -16.79
#